data_AF-A0A0S7YEA1-F1
#
_entry.id   AF-A0A0S7YEA1-F1
#
_cell.length_a   1.000
_cell.length_b   1.000
_cell.length_c   1.000
_cell.angle_alpha   90.00
_cell.angle_beta   90.00
_cell.angle_gamma   90.00
#
_symmetry.space_group_name_H-M   'P 1'
#
loop_
_entity.id
_entity.type
_entity.pdbx_description
1 polymer ?
#
loop_
_entity_poly.entity_id
_entity_poly.type
_entity_poly.pdbx_seq_one_letter_code
_entity_poly.pdbx_strand_id
1 'polypeptide(L)'
;MSLQISIREGIKTITRNGSLFFLSLLVVSISLFLLSLFGLVTINLYYSLRILDEKIEIIAFLDEPADITTLKSNILKIHGVRDVIYVSSDQALKELQRELKETEEVLSIFEENPLPASLRIKLDADYRNAQGLEDISGKIMLLRGVKETIYGGELVDQLKKITKAITAFDIGLLLIIVFSVIFVIFQTIKLTIFARSREIEIMKLVGASASFIAVPFAFEGFVQGFVGGLIAFVLTIITYQIAVVYFFGELYFHFWWFFFGDIACGIIFGIIGSGVAVQRFLK
;
A
#
# COMPACT_ATOMS: atom_id res chain seq x y z
N MET A 1 32.94 -14.09 -26.83
CA MET A 1 33.55 -15.31 -26.22
C MET A 1 33.79 -15.14 -24.71
N SER A 2 34.26 -13.98 -24.22
CA SER A 2 34.51 -13.74 -22.79
C SER A 2 33.26 -13.80 -21.90
N LEU A 3 32.13 -13.22 -22.31
CA LEU A 3 30.89 -13.15 -21.50
C LEU A 3 30.29 -14.53 -21.21
N GLN A 4 30.21 -15.41 -22.21
CA GLN A 4 29.68 -16.77 -22.05
C GLN A 4 30.56 -17.62 -21.12
N ILE A 5 31.88 -17.41 -21.15
CA ILE A 5 32.81 -18.10 -20.25
C ILE A 5 32.61 -17.60 -18.81
N SER A 6 32.46 -16.29 -18.60
CA SER A 6 32.20 -15.72 -17.27
C SER A 6 30.85 -16.16 -16.68
N ILE A 7 29.80 -16.29 -17.49
CA ILE A 7 28.51 -16.83 -17.04
C ILE A 7 28.64 -18.32 -16.66
N ARG A 8 29.35 -19.11 -17.47
CA ARG A 8 29.59 -20.54 -17.18
C ARG A 8 30.40 -20.74 -15.91
N GLU A 9 31.39 -19.88 -15.67
CA GLU A 9 32.13 -19.88 -14.40
C GLU A 9 31.23 -19.50 -13.23
N GLY A 10 30.38 -18.47 -13.36
CA GLY A 10 29.40 -18.11 -12.32
C GLY A 10 28.51 -19.30 -11.91
N ILE A 11 28.00 -20.07 -12.87
CA ILE A 11 27.20 -21.28 -12.60
C ILE A 11 28.03 -22.34 -11.85
N LYS A 12 29.28 -22.58 -12.26
CA LYS A 12 30.18 -23.50 -11.54
C LYS A 12 30.50 -23.02 -10.14
N THR A 13 30.64 -21.70 -9.94
CA THR A 13 30.90 -21.13 -8.61
C THR A 13 29.72 -21.33 -7.67
N ILE A 14 28.50 -21.17 -8.17
CA ILE A 14 27.26 -21.42 -7.41
C ILE A 14 27.19 -22.87 -6.96
N THR A 15 27.46 -23.84 -7.85
CA THR A 15 27.35 -25.27 -7.49
C THR A 15 28.49 -25.75 -6.60
N ARG A 16 29.71 -25.20 -6.74
CA ARG A 16 30.86 -25.58 -5.91
C ARG A 16 30.80 -25.03 -4.49
N ASN A 17 30.20 -23.86 -4.30
CA ASN A 17 30.06 -23.18 -3.00
C ASN A 17 28.59 -22.97 -2.62
N GLY A 18 27.76 -23.99 -2.86
CA GLY A 18 26.30 -23.93 -2.75
C GLY A 18 25.77 -23.45 -1.39
N SER A 19 26.43 -23.78 -0.29
CA SER A 19 25.98 -23.38 1.05
C SER A 19 26.03 -21.86 1.27
N LEU A 20 27.11 -21.20 0.81
CA LEU A 20 27.26 -19.74 0.93
C LEU A 20 26.28 -19.02 0.00
N PHE A 21 26.06 -19.57 -1.20
CA PHE A 21 25.08 -19.05 -2.14
C PHE A 21 23.66 -19.16 -1.56
N PHE A 22 23.30 -20.32 -1.01
CA PHE A 22 21.98 -20.57 -0.42
C PHE A 22 21.71 -19.67 0.78
N LEU A 23 22.70 -19.49 1.66
CA LEU A 23 22.57 -18.62 2.82
C LEU A 23 22.36 -17.15 2.40
N SER A 24 23.10 -16.70 1.38
CA SER A 24 22.92 -15.37 0.79
C SER A 24 21.55 -15.22 0.13
N LEU A 25 21.09 -16.25 -0.59
CA LEU A 25 19.77 -16.29 -1.21
C LEU A 25 18.66 -16.16 -0.18
N LEU A 26 18.74 -16.86 0.96
CA LEU A 26 17.75 -16.75 2.03
C LEU A 26 17.69 -15.34 2.61
N VAL A 27 18.85 -14.73 2.86
CA VAL A 27 18.91 -13.35 3.39
C VAL A 27 18.28 -12.36 2.41
N VAL A 28 18.58 -12.46 1.12
CA VAL A 28 17.96 -11.63 0.06
C VAL A 28 16.44 -11.86 0.01
N SER A 29 16.01 -13.13 0.04
CA SER A 29 14.59 -13.49 -0.03
C SER A 29 13.80 -12.95 1.16
N ILE A 30 14.33 -13.07 2.38
CA ILE A 30 13.69 -12.55 3.59
C ILE A 30 13.64 -11.02 3.56
N SER A 31 14.71 -10.38 3.11
CA SER A 31 14.77 -8.90 3.02
C SER A 31 13.74 -8.36 2.04
N LEU A 32 13.63 -8.98 0.85
CA LEU A 32 12.61 -8.62 -0.14
C LEU A 32 11.21 -8.93 0.38
N PHE A 33 11.00 -10.10 1.00
CA PHE A 33 9.71 -10.46 1.61
C PHE A 33 9.24 -9.43 2.64
N LEU A 34 10.13 -8.93 3.50
CA LEU A 34 9.78 -7.89 4.47
C LEU A 34 9.39 -6.57 3.78
N LEU A 35 10.06 -6.21 2.68
CA LEU A 35 9.69 -5.05 1.87
C LEU A 35 8.31 -5.24 1.22
N SER A 36 8.02 -6.41 0.65
CA SER A 36 6.73 -6.74 0.03
C SER A 36 5.61 -6.77 1.07
N LEU A 37 5.87 -7.34 2.25
CA LEU A 37 4.92 -7.37 3.37
C LEU A 37 4.57 -5.95 3.84
N PHE A 38 5.58 -5.08 3.94
CA PHE A 38 5.36 -3.67 4.24
C PHE A 38 4.48 -3.02 3.18
N GLY A 39 4.80 -3.21 1.89
CA GLY A 39 3.98 -2.70 0.79
C GLY A 39 2.53 -3.21 0.81
N LEU A 40 2.32 -4.48 1.19
CA LEU A 40 0.99 -5.07 1.35
C LEU A 40 0.17 -4.35 2.43
N VAL A 41 0.77 -4.10 3.59
CA VAL A 41 0.14 -3.37 4.70
C VAL A 41 -0.16 -1.94 4.27
N THR A 42 0.81 -1.24 3.67
CA THR A 42 0.66 0.14 3.21
C THR A 42 -0.47 0.29 2.20
N ILE A 43 -0.53 -0.56 1.17
CA ILE A 43 -1.60 -0.51 0.15
C ILE A 43 -2.98 -0.71 0.78
N ASN A 44 -3.11 -1.68 1.70
CA ASN A 44 -4.38 -1.94 2.37
C ASN A 44 -4.78 -0.82 3.32
N LEU A 45 -3.82 -0.21 4.02
CA LEU A 45 -4.05 0.95 4.86
C LEU A 45 -4.62 2.12 4.03
N TYR A 46 -4.02 2.43 2.87
CA TYR A 46 -4.54 3.47 1.98
C TYR A 46 -5.90 3.11 1.37
N TYR A 47 -6.14 1.83 1.06
CA TYR A 47 -7.44 1.36 0.60
C TYR A 47 -8.53 1.58 1.67
N SER A 48 -8.28 1.23 2.92
CA SER A 48 -9.19 1.49 4.04
C SER A 48 -9.42 2.98 4.27
N LEU A 49 -8.36 3.79 4.22
CA LEU A 49 -8.47 5.25 4.34
C LEU A 49 -9.32 5.85 3.21
N ARG A 50 -9.20 5.33 1.99
CA ARG A 50 -10.01 5.76 0.86
C ARG A 50 -11.49 5.39 1.03
N ILE A 51 -11.80 4.20 1.54
CA ILE A 51 -13.19 3.81 1.85
C ILE A 51 -13.80 4.76 2.89
N LEU A 52 -13.04 5.11 3.94
CA LEU A 52 -13.49 6.07 4.95
C LEU A 52 -13.70 7.46 4.36
N ASP A 53 -12.79 7.90 3.48
CA ASP A 53 -12.92 9.18 2.78
C ASP A 53 -14.16 9.22 1.87
N GLU A 54 -14.49 8.13 1.20
CA GLU A 54 -15.68 8.02 0.33
C GLU A 54 -17.01 8.01 1.11
N LYS A 55 -16.99 7.74 2.42
CA LYS A 55 -18.16 7.84 3.31
C LYS A 55 -18.43 9.27 3.81
N ILE A 56 -17.55 10.23 3.54
CA ILE A 56 -17.76 11.62 3.94
C ILE A 56 -18.88 12.23 3.08
N GLU A 57 -19.99 12.54 3.73
CA GLU A 57 -21.18 13.14 3.12
C GLU A 57 -21.81 14.20 4.03
N ILE A 58 -22.60 15.10 3.46
CA ILE A 58 -23.49 16.00 4.20
C ILE A 58 -24.89 15.38 4.20
N ILE A 59 -25.53 15.32 5.37
CA ILE A 59 -26.91 14.85 5.51
C ILE A 59 -27.80 16.07 5.71
N ALA A 60 -28.68 16.35 4.75
CA ALA A 60 -29.68 17.42 4.85
C ALA A 60 -31.05 16.83 5.18
N PHE A 61 -31.56 17.09 6.38
CA PHE A 61 -32.90 16.70 6.79
C PHE A 61 -33.94 17.66 6.23
N LEU A 62 -35.08 17.11 5.81
CA LEU A 62 -36.13 17.85 5.11
C LEU A 62 -37.28 18.23 6.04
N ASP A 63 -37.90 19.39 5.77
CA ASP A 63 -39.20 19.74 6.33
C ASP A 63 -40.32 19.08 5.49
N GLU A 64 -41.38 18.60 6.14
CA GLU A 64 -42.55 18.11 5.41
C GLU A 64 -43.63 19.20 5.27
N PRO A 65 -44.15 19.47 4.04
CA PRO A 65 -43.82 18.87 2.75
C PRO A 65 -42.66 19.58 2.01
N ALA A 66 -41.73 18.80 1.44
CA ALA A 66 -40.63 19.30 0.60
C ALA A 66 -40.70 18.79 -0.85
N ASP A 67 -40.37 19.66 -1.82
CA ASP A 67 -40.20 19.28 -3.22
C ASP A 67 -38.78 18.70 -3.46
N ILE A 68 -38.69 17.38 -3.31
CA ILE A 68 -37.43 16.61 -3.40
C ILE A 68 -36.76 16.78 -4.77
N THR A 69 -37.54 16.84 -5.86
CA THR A 69 -36.98 16.91 -7.23
C THR A 69 -36.30 18.25 -7.47
N THR A 70 -36.94 19.34 -7.04
CA THR A 70 -36.38 20.68 -7.15
C THR A 70 -35.16 20.85 -6.24
N LEU A 71 -35.24 20.37 -4.98
CA LEU A 71 -34.10 20.40 -4.05
C LEU A 71 -32.90 19.63 -4.59
N LYS A 72 -33.10 18.40 -5.08
CA LYS A 72 -32.03 17.58 -5.66
C LYS A 72 -31.34 18.27 -6.82
N SER A 73 -32.11 18.87 -7.75
CA SER A 73 -31.59 19.60 -8.91
C SER A 73 -30.79 20.84 -8.49
N ASN A 74 -31.24 21.57 -7.47
CA ASN A 74 -30.54 22.76 -6.98
C ASN A 74 -29.24 22.41 -6.25
N ILE A 75 -29.25 21.36 -5.43
CA ILE A 75 -28.05 20.90 -4.70
C ILE A 75 -27.00 20.36 -5.68
N LEU A 76 -27.40 19.62 -6.71
CA LEU A 76 -26.48 19.12 -7.74
C LEU A 76 -25.79 20.24 -8.55
N LYS A 77 -26.35 21.46 -8.57
CA LYS A 77 -25.71 22.62 -9.22
C LYS A 77 -24.67 23.30 -8.33
N ILE A 78 -24.61 22.96 -7.04
CA ILE A 78 -23.61 23.52 -6.12
C ILE A 78 -22.25 22.94 -6.50
N HIS A 79 -21.30 23.84 -6.78
CA HIS A 79 -19.94 23.42 -7.10
C HIS A 79 -19.31 22.65 -5.93
N GLY A 80 -18.72 21.49 -6.23
CA GLY A 80 -18.17 20.56 -5.24
C GLY A 80 -19.12 19.43 -4.81
N VAL A 81 -20.39 19.47 -5.23
CA VAL A 81 -21.33 18.34 -5.08
C VAL A 81 -21.18 17.38 -6.24
N ARG A 82 -20.97 16.10 -5.93
CA ARG A 82 -20.85 15.01 -6.89
C ARG A 82 -22.19 14.30 -7.14
N ASP A 83 -22.90 13.99 -6.06
CA ASP A 83 -24.14 13.22 -6.13
C ASP A 83 -25.06 13.54 -4.95
N VAL A 84 -26.37 13.33 -5.14
CA VAL A 84 -27.41 13.58 -4.14
C VAL A 84 -28.39 12.41 -4.12
N ILE A 85 -28.44 11.72 -2.99
CA ILE A 85 -29.23 10.51 -2.78
C ILE A 85 -30.36 10.84 -1.81
N TYR A 86 -31.60 10.60 -2.22
CA TYR A 86 -32.75 10.71 -1.32
C TYR A 86 -32.90 9.44 -0.50
N VAL A 87 -33.04 9.61 0.81
CA VAL A 87 -33.29 8.54 1.78
C VAL A 87 -34.61 8.84 2.46
N SER A 88 -35.60 7.97 2.26
CA SER A 88 -36.89 8.11 2.93
C SER A 88 -36.78 7.81 4.43
N SER A 89 -37.75 8.31 5.20
CA SER A 89 -37.88 8.00 6.63
C SER A 89 -37.83 6.48 6.91
N ASP A 90 -38.53 5.67 6.12
CA ASP A 90 -38.52 4.20 6.24
C ASP A 90 -37.16 3.57 5.90
N GLN A 91 -36.46 4.11 4.91
CA GLN A 91 -35.12 3.63 4.54
C GLN A 91 -34.09 3.96 5.63
N ALA A 92 -34.15 5.17 6.19
CA ALA A 92 -33.30 5.58 7.30
C ALA A 92 -33.49 4.65 8.52
N LEU A 93 -34.74 4.28 8.83
CA LEU A 93 -35.03 3.35 9.92
C LEU A 93 -34.46 1.95 9.67
N LYS A 94 -34.62 1.41 8.45
CA LYS A 94 -34.06 0.11 8.08
C LYS A 94 -32.53 0.08 8.12
N GLU A 95 -31.89 1.16 7.69
CA GLU A 95 -30.42 1.28 7.76
C GLU A 95 -29.96 1.32 9.22
N LEU A 96 -30.62 2.12 10.06
CA LEU A 96 -30.31 2.21 11.49
C LEU A 96 -30.50 0.86 12.20
N GLN A 97 -31.59 0.13 11.92
CA GLN A 97 -31.82 -1.23 12.44
C GLN A 97 -30.71 -2.20 12.03
N ARG A 98 -30.19 -2.08 10.80
CA ARG A 98 -29.11 -2.93 10.31
C ARG A 98 -27.78 -2.64 11.00
N GLU A 99 -27.53 -1.39 11.37
CA GLU A 99 -26.33 -0.97 12.10
C GLU A 99 -26.41 -1.32 13.59
N LEU A 100 -27.61 -1.26 14.18
CA LEU A 100 -27.87 -1.55 15.59
C LEU A 100 -28.37 -2.97 15.85
N LYS A 101 -27.99 -3.96 15.04
CA LYS A 101 -28.45 -5.36 15.16
C LYS A 101 -28.27 -5.99 16.56
N GLU A 102 -27.37 -5.45 17.39
CA GLU A 102 -27.14 -5.90 18.77
C GLU A 102 -27.94 -5.10 19.82
N THR A 103 -28.74 -4.12 19.41
CA THR A 103 -29.45 -3.15 20.27
C THR A 103 -30.84 -2.80 19.71
N GLU A 104 -31.51 -3.79 19.13
CA GLU A 104 -32.82 -3.64 18.47
C GLU A 104 -33.93 -3.19 19.46
N GLU A 105 -33.78 -3.52 20.75
CA GLU A 105 -34.68 -3.12 21.84
C GLU A 105 -34.76 -1.60 22.07
N VAL A 106 -33.79 -0.81 21.61
CA VAL A 106 -33.83 0.66 21.77
C VAL A 106 -34.78 1.29 20.75
N LEU A 107 -34.98 0.66 19.59
CA LEU A 107 -35.83 1.18 18.52
C LEU A 107 -37.31 0.83 18.71
N SER A 108 -37.64 -0.23 19.46
CA SER A 108 -39.01 -0.61 19.80
C SER A 108 -39.69 0.30 20.83
N ILE A 109 -38.94 1.24 21.42
CA ILE A 109 -39.45 2.22 22.40
C ILE A 109 -40.26 3.34 21.71
N PHE A 110 -40.05 3.57 20.41
CA PHE A 110 -40.75 4.61 19.65
C PHE A 110 -42.00 4.04 18.97
N GLU A 111 -43.18 4.60 19.26
CA GLU A 111 -44.46 4.21 18.65
C GLU A 111 -44.56 4.61 17.16
N GLU A 112 -43.85 5.66 16.75
CA GLU A 112 -43.76 6.17 15.38
C GLU A 112 -42.29 6.38 14.98
N ASN A 113 -42.01 6.38 13.67
CA ASN A 113 -40.66 6.54 13.14
C ASN A 113 -40.12 7.95 13.45
N PRO A 114 -39.09 8.10 14.32
CA PRO A 114 -38.59 9.41 14.70
C PRO A 114 -37.64 10.02 13.66
N LEU A 115 -37.27 9.29 12.60
CA LEU A 115 -36.27 9.70 11.63
C LEU A 115 -36.91 10.46 10.46
N PRO A 116 -36.60 11.75 10.26
CA PRO A 116 -37.11 12.49 9.10
C PRO A 116 -36.43 12.03 7.80
N ALA A 117 -37.10 12.29 6.67
CA ALA A 117 -36.49 12.07 5.36
C ALA A 117 -35.26 12.98 5.15
N SER A 118 -34.27 12.50 4.40
CA SER A 118 -33.01 13.23 4.20
C SER A 118 -32.46 13.13 2.78
N LEU A 119 -31.63 14.10 2.42
CA LEU A 119 -30.76 14.07 1.24
C LEU A 119 -29.32 13.87 1.69
N ARG A 120 -28.71 12.77 1.25
CA ARG A 120 -27.28 12.48 1.43
C ARG A 120 -26.50 13.03 0.25
N ILE A 121 -25.57 13.91 0.55
CA ILE A 121 -24.91 14.76 -0.43
C ILE A 121 -23.44 14.38 -0.44
N LYS A 122 -23.03 13.70 -1.51
CA LYS A 122 -21.66 13.28 -1.71
C LYS A 122 -20.87 14.39 -2.37
N LEU A 123 -19.69 14.65 -1.82
CA LEU A 123 -18.82 15.70 -2.30
C LEU A 123 -17.70 15.15 -3.17
N ASP A 124 -17.18 16.02 -4.02
CA ASP A 124 -15.92 15.78 -4.70
C ASP A 124 -14.74 15.75 -3.74
N ALA A 125 -13.68 15.02 -4.11
CA ALA A 125 -12.55 14.73 -3.24
C ALA A 125 -11.90 16.00 -2.64
N ASP A 126 -11.86 17.08 -3.43
CA ASP A 126 -11.28 18.37 -3.01
C ASP A 126 -12.13 19.10 -1.98
N TYR A 127 -13.43 18.78 -1.88
CA TYR A 127 -14.39 19.39 -0.96
C TYR A 127 -14.67 18.52 0.29
N ARG A 128 -14.04 17.35 0.41
CA ARG A 128 -14.12 16.46 1.59
C ARG A 128 -13.17 16.89 2.70
N ASN A 129 -13.27 18.14 3.12
CA ASN A 129 -12.55 18.74 4.24
C ASN A 129 -13.50 19.64 5.05
N ALA A 130 -13.12 20.06 6.26
CA ALA A 130 -14.04 20.83 7.10
C ALA A 130 -14.57 22.09 6.41
N GLN A 131 -13.71 22.86 5.73
CA GLN A 131 -14.12 24.09 5.04
C GLN A 131 -15.10 23.81 3.90
N GLY A 132 -14.82 22.83 3.05
CA GLY A 132 -15.68 22.46 1.93
C GLY A 132 -17.04 21.94 2.41
N LEU A 133 -17.04 21.16 3.49
CA LEU A 133 -18.27 20.70 4.13
C LEU A 133 -19.08 21.88 4.70
N GLU A 134 -18.44 22.78 5.44
CA GLU A 134 -19.08 23.96 6.02
C GLU A 134 -19.67 24.88 4.93
N ASP A 135 -18.88 25.20 3.90
CA ASP A 135 -19.29 26.08 2.81
C ASP A 135 -20.48 25.53 2.03
N ILE A 136 -20.47 24.24 1.72
CA ILE A 136 -21.54 23.58 0.96
C ILE A 136 -22.77 23.37 1.85
N SER A 137 -22.58 22.96 3.11
CA SER A 137 -23.64 22.83 4.10
C SER A 137 -24.39 24.14 4.32
N GLY A 138 -23.66 25.26 4.45
CA GLY A 138 -24.23 26.59 4.57
C GLY A 138 -25.09 26.98 3.36
N LYS A 139 -24.66 26.65 2.14
CA LYS A 139 -25.46 26.89 0.92
C LYS A 139 -26.72 26.03 0.88
N ILE A 140 -26.65 24.78 1.32
CA ILE A 140 -27.79 23.86 1.35
C ILE A 140 -28.83 24.32 2.39
N MET A 141 -28.40 24.78 3.56
CA MET A 141 -29.28 25.26 4.63
C MET A 141 -30.11 26.49 4.22
N LEU A 142 -29.65 27.27 3.23
CA LEU A 142 -30.41 28.40 2.66
C LEU A 142 -31.55 27.97 1.72
N LEU A 143 -31.61 26.70 1.32
CA LEU A 143 -32.66 26.20 0.42
C LEU A 143 -33.96 25.94 1.20
N ARG A 144 -35.08 26.42 0.65
CA ARG A 144 -36.40 26.18 1.23
C ARG A 144 -36.75 24.68 1.21
N GLY A 145 -37.16 24.15 2.37
CA GLY A 145 -37.50 22.74 2.55
C GLY A 145 -36.36 21.90 3.18
N VAL A 146 -35.22 22.53 3.48
CA VAL A 146 -34.16 21.94 4.33
C VAL A 146 -34.33 22.44 5.75
N LYS A 147 -34.50 21.52 6.69
CA LYS A 147 -34.66 21.81 8.12
C LYS A 147 -33.31 22.03 8.80
N GLU A 148 -32.41 21.09 8.58
CA GLU A 148 -31.11 21.04 9.22
C GLU A 148 -30.12 20.28 8.34
N THR A 149 -28.85 20.65 8.40
CA THR A 149 -27.76 19.94 7.74
C THR A 149 -26.77 19.47 8.78
N ILE A 150 -26.53 18.16 8.84
CA ILE A 150 -25.51 17.55 9.69
C ILE A 150 -24.33 17.14 8.84
N TYR A 151 -23.13 17.52 9.28
CA TYR A 151 -21.87 17.11 8.68
C TYR A 151 -20.81 16.94 9.77
N GLY A 152 -19.95 15.93 9.60
CA GLY A 152 -18.89 15.62 10.57
C GLY A 152 -17.63 16.48 10.40
N GLY A 153 -17.76 17.81 10.24
CA GLY A 153 -16.64 18.69 9.87
C GLY A 153 -15.39 18.52 10.73
N GLU A 154 -15.53 18.60 12.06
CA GLU A 154 -14.40 18.42 12.99
C GLU A 154 -13.79 17.01 12.92
N LEU A 155 -14.63 15.98 12.82
CA LEU A 155 -14.19 14.58 12.69
C LEU A 155 -13.44 14.33 11.38
N VAL A 156 -13.89 14.96 10.30
CA VAL A 156 -13.25 14.88 8.98
C VAL A 156 -11.87 15.54 9.03
N ASP A 157 -11.74 16.69 9.66
CA ASP A 157 -10.45 17.37 9.81
C ASP A 157 -9.48 16.58 10.70
N GLN A 158 -9.96 15.99 11.79
CA GLN A 158 -9.17 15.08 12.62
C GLN A 158 -8.72 13.86 11.82
N LEU A 159 -9.62 13.24 11.05
CA LEU A 159 -9.31 12.10 10.19
C LEU A 159 -8.23 12.47 9.16
N LYS A 160 -8.36 13.62 8.47
CA LYS A 160 -7.37 14.10 7.50
C LYS A 160 -6.01 14.37 8.15
N LYS A 161 -5.97 14.93 9.37
CA LYS A 161 -4.72 15.13 10.11
C LYS A 161 -4.06 13.80 10.45
N ILE A 162 -4.83 12.82 10.91
CA ILE A 162 -4.35 11.46 11.20
C ILE A 162 -3.82 10.81 9.92
N THR A 163 -4.57 10.87 8.82
CA THR A 163 -4.12 10.35 7.51
C THR A 163 -2.80 10.97 7.07
N LYS A 164 -2.67 12.30 7.17
CA LYS A 164 -1.40 12.98 6.82
C LYS A 164 -0.24 12.53 7.71
N ALA A 165 -0.46 12.37 9.01
CA ALA A 165 0.55 11.89 9.94
C ALA A 165 0.98 10.45 9.62
N ILE A 166 0.01 9.57 9.34
CA ILE A 166 0.25 8.19 8.91
C ILE A 166 1.06 8.18 7.61
N THR A 167 0.70 8.98 6.61
CA THR A 167 1.43 9.05 5.33
C THR A 167 2.87 9.54 5.51
N ALA A 168 3.09 10.57 6.34
CA ALA A 168 4.44 11.05 6.64
C ALA A 168 5.29 9.97 7.32
N PHE A 169 4.71 9.25 8.29
CA PHE A 169 5.37 8.13 8.96
C PHE A 169 5.67 6.96 8.02
N ASP A 170 4.69 6.57 7.19
CA ASP A 170 4.79 5.50 6.19
C ASP A 170 5.91 5.76 5.18
N ILE A 171 6.03 6.99 4.65
CA ILE A 171 7.13 7.37 3.76
C ILE A 171 8.49 7.27 4.46
N GLY A 172 8.58 7.74 5.71
CA GLY A 172 9.81 7.62 6.50
C GLY A 172 10.22 6.17 6.75
N LEU A 173 9.25 5.33 7.09
CA LEU A 173 9.46 3.91 7.35
C LEU A 173 9.83 3.14 6.05
N LEU A 174 9.19 3.46 4.92
CA LEU A 174 9.53 2.91 3.62
C LEU A 174 11.00 3.17 3.27
N LEU A 175 11.47 4.40 3.46
CA LEU A 175 12.87 4.75 3.22
C LEU A 175 13.80 3.90 4.08
N ILE A 176 13.53 3.78 5.38
CA ILE A 176 14.33 2.97 6.30
C ILE A 176 14.38 1.50 5.85
N ILE A 177 13.25 0.91 5.45
CA ILE A 177 13.19 -0.48 4.99
C ILE A 177 14.00 -0.65 3.70
N VAL A 178 13.81 0.21 2.70
CA VAL A 178 14.57 0.14 1.44
C VAL A 178 16.07 0.27 1.69
N PHE A 179 16.50 1.22 2.53
CA PHE A 179 17.91 1.35 2.90
C PHE A 179 18.43 0.12 3.66
N SER A 180 17.61 -0.46 4.53
CA SER A 180 17.97 -1.68 5.27
C SER A 180 18.16 -2.86 4.32
N VAL A 181 17.26 -3.06 3.35
CA VAL A 181 17.39 -4.11 2.33
C VAL A 181 18.67 -3.93 1.52
N ILE A 182 18.94 -2.71 1.02
CA ILE A 182 20.17 -2.41 0.28
C ILE A 182 21.42 -2.69 1.15
N PHE A 183 21.39 -2.26 2.40
CA PHE A 183 22.48 -2.44 3.34
C PHE A 183 22.75 -3.92 3.64
N VAL A 184 21.71 -4.71 3.91
CA VAL A 184 21.82 -6.14 4.15
C VAL A 184 22.41 -6.85 2.92
N ILE A 185 21.91 -6.55 1.72
CA ILE A 185 22.42 -7.14 0.47
C ILE A 185 23.90 -6.79 0.27
N PHE A 186 24.27 -5.52 0.46
CA PHE A 186 25.66 -5.08 0.38
C PHE A 186 26.56 -5.84 1.37
N GLN A 187 26.12 -6.00 2.61
CA GLN A 187 26.88 -6.71 3.64
C GLN A 187 27.00 -8.20 3.35
N THR A 188 25.94 -8.84 2.89
CA THR A 188 25.95 -10.24 2.47
C THR A 188 26.94 -10.49 1.34
N ILE A 189 26.94 -9.63 0.32
CA ILE A 189 27.86 -9.77 -0.82
C ILE A 189 29.31 -9.52 -0.38
N LYS A 190 29.55 -8.51 0.46
CA LYS A 190 30.89 -8.23 1.00
C LYS A 190 31.46 -9.45 1.74
N LEU A 191 30.64 -10.13 2.55
CA LEU A 191 31.02 -11.36 3.24
C LEU A 191 31.34 -12.49 2.26
N THR A 192 30.53 -12.66 1.21
CA THR A 192 30.76 -13.68 0.17
C THR A 192 32.04 -13.43 -0.62
N ILE A 193 32.36 -12.17 -0.95
CA ILE A 193 33.61 -11.79 -1.61
C ILE A 193 34.80 -12.07 -0.68
N PHE A 194 34.70 -11.71 0.59
CA PHE A 194 35.76 -11.98 1.57
C PHE A 194 36.05 -13.48 1.71
N ALA A 195 35.00 -14.31 1.75
CA ALA A 195 35.11 -15.77 1.77
C ALA A 195 35.80 -16.33 0.51
N ARG A 196 35.76 -15.61 -0.62
CA ARG A 196 36.41 -15.98 -1.89
C ARG A 196 37.66 -15.17 -2.22
N SER A 197 38.24 -14.47 -1.24
CA SER A 197 39.41 -13.61 -1.40
C SER A 197 40.61 -14.31 -2.06
N ARG A 198 40.89 -15.57 -1.70
CA ARG A 198 41.98 -16.36 -2.29
C ARG A 198 41.77 -16.64 -3.78
N GLU A 199 40.54 -16.91 -4.22
CA GLU A 199 40.25 -17.13 -5.65
C GLU A 199 40.44 -15.83 -6.45
N ILE A 200 40.03 -14.69 -5.87
CA ILE A 200 40.22 -13.36 -6.45
C ILE A 200 41.71 -13.01 -6.54
N GLU A 201 42.50 -13.35 -5.53
CA GLU A 201 43.95 -13.14 -5.51
C GLU A 201 44.65 -13.93 -6.62
N ILE A 202 44.29 -15.21 -6.80
CA ILE A 202 44.81 -16.03 -7.90
C ILE A 202 44.47 -15.39 -9.24
N MET A 203 43.21 -14.97 -9.46
CA MET A 203 42.80 -14.30 -10.70
C MET A 203 43.58 -13.00 -10.97
N LYS A 204 43.86 -12.21 -9.92
CA LYS A 204 44.71 -11.00 -10.04
C LYS A 204 46.14 -11.36 -10.47
N LEU A 205 46.72 -12.42 -9.92
CA LEU A 205 48.09 -12.86 -10.23
C LEU A 205 48.28 -13.32 -11.68
N VAL A 206 47.23 -13.87 -12.32
CA VAL A 206 47.28 -14.27 -13.74
C VAL A 206 46.94 -13.12 -14.71
N GLY A 207 46.78 -11.89 -14.20
CA GLY A 207 46.51 -10.70 -15.01
C GLY A 207 45.04 -10.55 -15.46
N ALA A 208 44.09 -11.13 -14.74
CA ALA A 208 42.67 -10.96 -15.06
C ALA A 208 42.23 -9.49 -14.91
N SER A 209 41.50 -8.98 -15.91
CA SER A 209 40.93 -7.63 -15.84
C SER A 209 39.89 -7.50 -14.72
N ALA A 210 39.75 -6.29 -14.15
CA ALA A 210 38.76 -6.00 -13.11
C ALA A 210 37.33 -6.40 -13.52
N SER A 211 36.96 -6.19 -14.79
CA SER A 211 35.66 -6.58 -15.34
C SER A 211 35.50 -8.10 -15.42
N PHE A 212 36.56 -8.84 -15.75
CA PHE A 212 36.52 -10.30 -15.78
C PHE A 212 36.29 -10.89 -14.39
N ILE A 213 36.82 -10.25 -13.34
CA ILE A 213 36.57 -10.64 -11.95
C ILE A 213 35.15 -10.25 -11.52
N ALA A 214 34.61 -9.11 -11.95
CA ALA A 214 33.32 -8.61 -11.49
C ALA A 214 32.09 -9.28 -12.11
N VAL A 215 32.16 -9.71 -13.36
CA VAL A 215 31.00 -10.29 -14.08
C VAL A 215 30.42 -11.55 -13.40
N PRO A 216 31.22 -12.54 -12.94
CA PRO A 216 30.70 -13.71 -12.24
C PRO A 216 29.91 -13.35 -10.97
N PHE A 217 30.41 -12.40 -10.16
CA PHE A 217 29.71 -11.94 -8.97
C PHE A 217 28.45 -11.13 -9.31
N ALA A 218 28.48 -10.31 -10.36
CA ALA A 218 27.31 -9.58 -10.82
C ALA A 218 26.20 -10.53 -11.28
N PHE A 219 26.57 -11.61 -11.97
CA PHE A 219 25.65 -12.67 -12.35
C PHE A 219 25.10 -13.43 -11.14
N GLU A 220 25.94 -13.75 -10.15
CA GLU A 220 25.48 -14.37 -8.90
C GLU A 220 24.46 -13.49 -8.17
N GLY A 221 24.72 -12.18 -8.06
CA GLY A 221 23.79 -11.21 -7.50
C GLY A 221 22.49 -11.10 -8.28
N PHE A 222 22.54 -11.16 -9.61
CA PHE A 222 21.35 -11.23 -10.46
C PHE A 222 20.52 -12.47 -10.17
N VAL A 223 21.13 -13.66 -10.12
CA VAL A 223 20.44 -14.92 -9.84
C VAL A 223 19.85 -14.90 -8.42
N GLN A 224 20.60 -14.43 -7.42
CA GLN A 224 20.11 -14.28 -6.05
C GLN A 224 18.94 -13.31 -5.95
N GLY A 225 19.01 -12.18 -6.65
CA GLY A 225 17.94 -11.19 -6.71
C GLY A 225 16.68 -11.72 -7.39
N PHE A 226 16.84 -12.40 -8.53
CA PHE A 226 15.71 -12.98 -9.28
C PHE A 226 15.03 -14.11 -8.51
N VAL A 227 15.80 -15.11 -8.07
CA VAL A 227 15.26 -16.26 -7.32
C VAL A 227 14.75 -15.80 -5.95
N GLY A 228 15.44 -14.87 -5.30
CA GLY A 228 15.01 -14.31 -4.03
C GLY A 228 13.72 -13.51 -4.14
N GLY A 229 13.54 -12.75 -5.22
CA GLY A 229 12.29 -12.06 -5.53
C GLY A 229 11.14 -13.03 -5.77
N LEU A 230 11.37 -14.13 -6.48
CA LEU A 230 10.35 -15.19 -6.65
C LEU A 230 9.95 -15.83 -5.32
N ILE A 231 10.92 -16.13 -4.45
CA ILE A 231 10.65 -16.70 -3.12
C ILE A 231 9.87 -15.68 -2.28
N ALA A 232 10.30 -14.41 -2.27
CA ALA A 232 9.62 -13.34 -1.55
C ALA A 232 8.16 -13.16 -2.00
N PHE A 233 7.92 -13.22 -3.31
CA PHE A 233 6.59 -13.14 -3.89
C PHE A 233 5.69 -14.31 -3.44
N VAL A 234 6.20 -15.54 -3.50
CA VAL A 234 5.47 -16.73 -3.05
C VAL A 234 5.13 -16.61 -1.56
N LEU A 235 6.09 -16.19 -0.73
CA LEU A 235 5.84 -15.95 0.69
C LEU A 235 4.77 -14.87 0.90
N THR A 236 4.81 -13.79 0.12
CA THR A 236 3.81 -12.70 0.17
C THR A 236 2.41 -13.20 -0.18
N ILE A 237 2.27 -14.06 -1.19
CA ILE A 237 0.99 -14.69 -1.53
C ILE A 237 0.50 -15.54 -0.36
N ILE A 238 1.36 -16.38 0.23
CA ILE A 238 0.99 -17.24 1.36
C ILE A 238 0.51 -16.37 2.53
N THR A 239 1.25 -15.30 2.86
CA THR A 239 0.86 -14.37 3.92
C THR A 239 -0.46 -13.68 3.61
N TYR A 240 -0.69 -13.23 2.37
CA TYR A 240 -1.96 -12.64 1.96
C TYR A 240 -3.13 -13.62 2.15
N GLN A 241 -3.01 -14.86 1.69
CA GLN A 241 -4.06 -15.88 1.82
C GLN A 241 -4.41 -16.15 3.30
N ILE A 242 -3.38 -16.27 4.15
CA ILE A 242 -3.58 -16.44 5.59
C ILE A 242 -4.28 -15.21 6.19
N ALA A 243 -3.85 -14.00 5.83
CA ALA A 243 -4.41 -12.77 6.36
C ALA A 243 -5.91 -12.60 6.00
N VAL A 244 -6.28 -12.93 4.77
CA VAL A 244 -7.68 -12.89 4.30
C VAL A 244 -8.55 -13.88 5.07
N VAL A 245 -8.11 -15.14 5.19
CA VAL A 245 -8.91 -16.22 5.80
C VAL A 245 -9.10 -16.02 7.31
N TYR A 246 -8.08 -15.56 8.02
CA TYR A 246 -8.07 -15.57 9.49
C TYR A 246 -8.33 -14.20 10.15
N PHE A 247 -8.08 -13.08 9.46
CA PHE A 247 -8.08 -11.76 10.12
C PHE A 247 -9.06 -10.77 9.50
N PHE A 248 -8.99 -10.54 8.19
CA PHE A 248 -9.59 -9.35 7.59
C PHE A 248 -10.80 -9.60 6.68
N GLY A 249 -11.01 -10.84 6.20
CA GLY A 249 -12.08 -11.20 5.28
C GLY A 249 -11.89 -10.67 3.85
N GLU A 250 -11.56 -9.38 3.70
CA GLU A 250 -11.21 -8.77 2.43
C GLU A 250 -9.91 -7.94 2.56
N LEU A 251 -8.95 -8.19 1.68
CA LEU A 251 -7.74 -7.39 1.50
C LEU A 251 -7.54 -7.10 0.02
N TYR A 252 -7.09 -5.90 -0.29
CA TYR A 252 -6.71 -5.51 -1.64
C TYR A 252 -5.31 -6.05 -1.97
N PHE A 253 -5.21 -6.83 -3.06
CA PHE A 253 -3.95 -7.39 -3.56
C PHE A 253 -3.85 -7.30 -5.07
N HIS A 254 -2.88 -6.52 -5.56
CA HIS A 254 -2.62 -6.38 -6.99
C HIS A 254 -1.49 -7.32 -7.44
N PHE A 255 -1.85 -8.55 -7.82
CA PHE A 255 -0.92 -9.64 -8.15
C PHE A 255 0.27 -9.21 -9.01
N TRP A 256 0.01 -8.53 -10.13
CA TRP A 256 1.05 -8.14 -11.08
C TRP A 256 2.02 -7.10 -10.52
N TRP A 257 1.57 -6.23 -9.62
CA TRP A 257 2.45 -5.22 -9.02
C TRP A 257 3.45 -5.87 -8.06
N PHE A 258 2.98 -6.79 -7.22
CA PHE A 258 3.87 -7.54 -6.33
C PHE A 258 4.81 -8.45 -7.12
N PHE A 259 4.30 -9.18 -8.13
CA PHE A 259 5.13 -10.08 -8.94
C PHE A 259 6.27 -9.34 -9.64
N PHE A 260 5.95 -8.31 -10.42
CA PHE A 260 6.98 -7.56 -11.13
C PHE A 260 7.80 -6.69 -10.19
N GLY A 261 7.20 -6.16 -9.11
CA GLY A 261 7.89 -5.37 -8.10
C GLY A 261 8.98 -6.16 -7.39
N ASP A 262 8.68 -7.35 -6.88
CA ASP A 262 9.62 -8.19 -6.14
C ASP A 262 10.78 -8.64 -7.03
N ILE A 263 10.48 -9.03 -8.27
CA ILE A 263 11.50 -9.43 -9.26
C ILE A 263 12.37 -8.24 -9.67
N ALA A 264 11.77 -7.09 -9.99
CA ALA A 264 12.51 -5.91 -10.42
C ALA A 264 13.39 -5.37 -9.29
N CYS A 265 12.84 -5.20 -8.08
CA CYS A 265 13.60 -4.78 -6.90
C CYS A 265 14.71 -5.77 -6.58
N GLY A 266 14.42 -7.07 -6.63
CA GLY A 266 15.41 -8.12 -6.39
C GLY A 266 16.57 -8.06 -7.39
N ILE A 267 16.30 -7.97 -8.68
CA ILE A 267 17.32 -7.83 -9.73
C ILE A 267 18.14 -6.55 -9.54
N ILE A 268 17.46 -5.41 -9.34
CA ILE A 268 18.12 -4.11 -9.20
C ILE A 268 19.04 -4.12 -7.98
N PHE A 269 18.55 -4.54 -6.82
CA PHE A 269 19.37 -4.58 -5.61
C PHE A 269 20.47 -5.64 -5.67
N GLY A 270 20.22 -6.79 -6.30
CA GLY A 270 21.22 -7.84 -6.52
C GLY A 270 22.37 -7.37 -7.40
N ILE A 271 22.07 -6.70 -8.52
CA ILE A 271 23.09 -6.15 -9.43
C ILE A 271 23.84 -4.99 -8.77
N ILE A 272 23.12 -4.03 -8.17
CA ILE A 272 23.74 -2.84 -7.54
C ILE A 272 24.62 -3.27 -6.36
N GLY A 273 24.11 -4.11 -5.48
CA GLY A 273 24.85 -4.64 -4.33
C GLY A 273 26.13 -5.35 -4.78
N SER A 274 26.06 -6.13 -5.86
CA SER A 274 27.20 -6.86 -6.39
C SER A 274 28.23 -5.95 -7.06
N GLY A 275 27.79 -5.05 -7.94
CA GLY A 275 28.67 -4.12 -8.64
C GLY A 275 29.43 -3.20 -7.69
N VAL A 276 28.74 -2.64 -6.68
CA VAL A 276 29.35 -1.74 -5.69
C VAL A 276 30.35 -2.49 -4.80
N ALA A 277 30.02 -3.71 -4.37
CA ALA A 277 30.91 -4.49 -3.51
C ALA A 277 32.20 -4.90 -4.22
N VAL A 278 32.12 -5.34 -5.47
CA VAL A 278 33.31 -5.76 -6.24
C VAL A 278 34.21 -4.57 -6.56
N GLN A 279 33.66 -3.43 -7.02
CA GLN A 279 34.47 -2.25 -7.31
C GLN A 279 35.27 -1.76 -6.10
N ARG A 280 34.70 -1.90 -4.90
CA ARG A 280 35.34 -1.48 -3.65
C ARG A 280 36.43 -2.45 -3.17
N PHE A 281 36.36 -3.73 -3.57
CA PHE A 281 37.36 -4.75 -3.24
C PHE A 281 38.50 -4.84 -4.27
N LEU A 282 38.27 -4.33 -5.49
CA LEU A 282 39.27 -4.27 -6.55
C LEU A 282 40.16 -3.01 -6.50
N LYS A 283 39.73 -1.96 -5.79
CA LYS A 283 40.59 -0.84 -5.38
C LYS A 283 41.48 -1.26 -4.22
#